data_AF-A0A838CWC1-F1
#
_entry.id   AF-A0A838CWC1-F1
#
_cell.length_a   1.000
_cell.length_b   1.000
_cell.length_c   1.000
_cell.angle_alpha   90.00
_cell.angle_beta   90.00
_cell.angle_gamma   90.00
#
_symmetry.space_group_name_H-M   'P 1'
#
loop_
_entity.id
_entity.type
_entity.pdbx_description
1 polymer ?
#
loop_
_entity_poly.entity_id
_entity_poly.type
_entity_poly.pdbx_seq_one_letter_code
_entity_poly.pdbx_strand_id
1 'polypeptide(L)' 'MRNSRFRGIGIVLGVAIGTSVGVAVDQLAITLPLGIVLGLIVGSSIDKRRDR' A
#
# COMPACT_ATOMS: atom_id res chain seq x y z
N MET A 1 6.46 -8.50 20.21
CA MET A 1 6.31 -7.66 18.99
C MET A 1 5.40 -8.39 18.02
N ARG A 2 4.10 -8.04 17.99
CA ARG A 2 3.15 -8.67 17.06
C ARG A 2 3.56 -8.26 15.65
N ASN A 3 3.80 -9.24 14.79
CA ASN A 3 4.41 -9.04 13.49
C ASN A 3 3.48 -8.21 12.59
N SER A 4 3.65 -6.90 12.59
CA SER A 4 2.98 -5.91 11.72
C SER A 4 3.37 -6.05 10.24
N ARG A 5 3.82 -7.24 9.82
CA ARG A 5 4.30 -7.53 8.47
C ARG A 5 3.23 -7.25 7.42
N PHE A 6 1.96 -7.45 7.74
CA PHE A 6 0.85 -7.24 6.81
C PHE A 6 0.65 -5.75 6.47
N ARG A 7 0.88 -4.83 7.42
CA ARG A 7 0.86 -3.39 7.13
C ARG A 7 2.03 -3.00 6.23
N GLY A 8 3.22 -3.53 6.48
CA GLY A 8 4.40 -3.31 5.62
C GLY A 8 4.20 -3.85 4.19
N ILE A 9 3.66 -5.06 4.05
CA ILE A 9 3.35 -5.69 2.75
C ILE A 9 2.32 -4.85 1.98
N GLY A 10 1.28 -4.36 2.65
CA GLY A 10 0.29 -3.48 2.03
C GLY A 10 0.92 -2.22 1.45
N ILE A 11 1.81 -1.56 2.20
CA ILE A 11 2.53 -0.36 1.73
C ILE A 11 3.40 -0.68 0.52
N VAL A 12 4.19 -1.77 0.56
CA VAL A 12 5.05 -2.17 -0.57
C VAL A 12 4.24 -2.43 -1.84
N LEU A 13 3.11 -3.12 -1.73
CA LEU A 13 2.18 -3.34 -2.85
C LEU A 13 1.61 -2.01 -3.37
N GLY A 14 1.17 -1.15 -2.47
CA GLY A 14 0.64 0.16 -2.80
C GLY A 14 1.65 1.03 -3.54
N VAL A 15 2.91 1.05 -3.08
CA VAL A 15 4.01 1.77 -3.72
C VAL A 15 4.33 1.15 -5.08
N ALA A 16 4.46 -0.18 -5.20
CA ALA A 16 4.77 -0.83 -6.47
C ALA A 16 3.71 -0.52 -7.56
N ILE A 17 2.42 -0.60 -7.21
CA ILE A 17 1.31 -0.29 -8.11
C ILE A 17 1.26 1.22 -8.40
N GLY A 18 1.31 2.07 -7.37
CA GLY A 18 1.26 3.52 -7.53
C GLY A 18 2.41 4.07 -8.36
N THR A 19 3.62 3.53 -8.19
CA THR A 19 4.79 3.94 -8.98
C THR A 19 4.69 3.45 -10.42
N SER A 20 4.31 2.19 -10.66
CA SER A 20 4.18 1.66 -12.03
C SER A 20 3.11 2.39 -12.85
N VAL A 21 1.94 2.64 -12.26
CA VAL A 21 0.88 3.44 -12.87
C VAL A 21 1.33 4.90 -13.04
N GLY A 22 2.00 5.46 -12.04
CA GLY A 22 2.47 6.84 -12.07
C GLY A 22 3.52 7.12 -13.13
N VAL A 23 4.43 6.17 -13.37
CA VAL A 23 5.38 6.23 -14.49
C VAL A 23 4.65 6.13 -15.83
N ALA A 24 3.65 5.25 -15.95
CA ALA A 24 2.90 5.08 -17.19
C ALA A 24 2.06 6.30 -17.59
N VAL A 25 1.57 7.07 -16.61
CA VAL A 25 0.69 8.24 -16.82
C VAL A 25 1.44 9.58 -16.68
N ASP A 26 2.74 9.54 -16.40
CA ASP A 26 3.59 10.71 -16.11
C ASP A 26 3.04 11.61 -14.99
N GLN A 27 2.33 11.00 -14.02
CA GLN A 27 1.67 11.68 -12.90
C GLN A 27 1.98 11.02 -11.57
N LEU A 28 3.27 10.85 -11.29
CA LEU A 28 3.77 10.25 -10.04
C LEU A 28 3.30 10.99 -8.78
N ALA A 29 3.20 12.32 -8.84
CA ALA A 29 2.82 13.14 -7.69
C ALA A 29 1.41 12.82 -7.14
N ILE A 30 0.51 12.34 -8.00
CA ILE A 30 -0.88 12.01 -7.62
C ILE A 30 -1.03 10.51 -7.36
N THR A 31 -0.47 9.70 -8.24
CA THR A 31 -0.64 8.23 -8.24
C THR A 31 0.15 7.54 -7.12
N LEU A 32 1.31 8.06 -6.73
CA LEU A 32 2.13 7.47 -5.67
C LEU A 32 1.47 7.62 -4.27
N PRO A 33 1.00 8.81 -3.85
CA PRO A 33 0.24 8.95 -2.60
C PRO A 33 -1.03 8.09 -2.60
N LEU A 34 -1.75 8.03 -3.72
CA LEU A 34 -2.93 7.16 -3.88
C LEU A 34 -2.56 5.69 -3.67
N GLY A 35 -1.49 5.22 -4.31
CA GLY A 35 -0.98 3.86 -4.15
C GLY A 35 -0.65 3.55 -2.69
N ILE A 36 0.06 4.45 -2.00
CA ILE A 36 0.42 4.30 -0.58
C ILE A 36 -0.84 4.20 0.29
N VAL A 37 -1.82 5.09 0.11
CA VAL A 37 -3.06 5.09 0.90
C VAL A 37 -3.84 3.79 0.69
N LEU A 38 -4.00 3.35 -0.55
CA LEU A 38 -4.67 2.08 -0.88
C LEU A 38 -3.92 0.89 -0.25
N GLY A 39 -2.59 0.87 -0.36
CA GLY A 39 -1.74 -0.14 0.26
C GLY A 39 -1.87 -0.19 1.78
N LEU A 40 -1.95 0.98 2.43
CA LEU A 40 -2.15 1.11 3.87
C LEU A 40 -3.52 0.59 4.31
N ILE A 41 -4.59 0.92 3.58
CA ILE A 41 -5.95 0.45 3.87
C ILE A 41 -6.02 -1.07 3.76
N VAL A 42 -5.51 -1.64 2.67
CA VAL A 42 -5.52 -3.09 2.45
C VAL A 42 -4.67 -3.81 3.50
N GLY A 43 -3.43 -3.35 3.71
CA GLY A 43 -2.51 -3.92 4.69
C GLY A 43 -3.06 -3.86 6.12
N SER A 44 -3.69 -2.74 6.49
CA SER A 44 -4.30 -2.57 7.82
C SER A 44 -5.58 -3.39 7.97
N SER A 45 -6.38 -3.57 6.92
CA SER A 45 -7.60 -4.39 6.94
C SER A 45 -7.26 -5.87 7.11
N ILE A 46 -6.22 -6.36 6.40
CA ILE A 46 -5.72 -7.74 6.54
C ILE A 46 -5.13 -7.97 7.92
N ASP A 47 -4.33 -7.02 8.43
CA ASP A 47 -3.76 -7.10 9.78
C ASP A 47 -4.85 -7.17 10.86
N LYS A 48 -5.91 -6.35 10.72
CA LYS A 48 -7.07 -6.34 11.62
C LYS A 48 -7.83 -7.68 11.64
N ARG A 49 -7.93 -8.37 10.50
CA ARG A 49 -8.58 -9.68 10.39
C ARG A 49 -7.73 -10.82 10.92
N ARG A 50 -6.40 -10.69 10.87
CA ARG A 50 -5.43 -11.66 11.41
C ARG A 50 -5.40 -11.64 12.94
N ASP A 51 -5.76 -10.51 13.53
CA ASP A 51 -5.75 -10.27 14.98
C ASP A 51 -7.08 -10.56 15.70
N ARG A 52 -8.11 -11.00 14.96
CA ARG A 52 -9.34 -11.58 15.53
C ARG A 52 -9.30 -13.09 15.43
#